data_AF-A0AAC9FHZ9-F1
#
_entry.id   AF-A0AAC9FHZ9-F1
#
_cell.length_a   1.000
_cell.length_b   1.000
_cell.length_c   1.000
_cell.angle_alpha   90.00
_cell.angle_beta   90.00
_cell.angle_gamma   90.00
#
_symmetry.space_group_name_H-M   'P 1'
#
loop_
_entity.id
_entity.type
_entity.pdbx_description
1 polymer ?
#
loop_
_entity_poly.entity_id
_entity_poly.type
_entity_poly.pdbx_seq_one_letter_code
_entity_poly.pdbx_strand_id
1 'polypeptide(L)'
;MKPNSIALVVASFLTGILTSKKLHKQDLPDPDNPLFFVGSWNYRTNSSNRIHTVEIRPNFDLLIDKHPVKVKVESWDKYSITFLDNYGYHIRIRANEERPVSIYDETENETYPILFSNYKITKNP
;
A
#
# COMPACT_ATOMS: atom_id res chain seq x y z
N MET A 1 -64.16 6.00 -43.71
CA MET A 1 -63.98 6.69 -42.41
C MET A 1 -63.55 5.66 -41.38
N LYS A 2 -62.38 5.89 -40.74
CA LYS A 2 -61.72 5.20 -39.61
C LYS A 2 -61.31 3.73 -39.79
N PRO A 3 -60.02 3.45 -39.53
CA PRO A 3 -59.71 2.55 -38.42
C PRO A 3 -58.72 3.17 -37.42
N ASN A 4 -58.89 2.81 -36.14
CA ASN A 4 -58.02 3.22 -35.04
C ASN A 4 -56.83 2.26 -34.96
N SER A 5 -55.62 2.78 -35.20
CA SER A 5 -54.38 2.00 -35.07
C SER A 5 -53.95 1.88 -33.61
N ILE A 6 -53.74 0.64 -33.19
CA ILE A 6 -53.02 0.25 -31.97
C ILE A 6 -51.52 0.45 -32.24
N ALA A 7 -50.82 1.16 -31.37
CA ALA A 7 -49.38 1.10 -31.27
C ALA A 7 -48.98 1.05 -29.80
N LEU A 8 -48.67 -0.17 -29.35
CA LEU A 8 -48.11 -0.47 -28.03
C LEU A 8 -46.60 -0.18 -28.11
N VAL A 9 -46.15 0.94 -27.55
CA VAL A 9 -44.71 1.25 -27.47
C VAL A 9 -44.15 0.67 -26.18
N VAL A 10 -43.45 -0.45 -26.31
CA VAL A 10 -42.52 -0.95 -25.29
C VAL A 10 -41.18 -0.26 -25.51
N ALA A 11 -40.74 0.53 -24.55
CA ALA A 11 -39.39 1.09 -24.53
C ALA A 11 -38.74 0.75 -23.18
N SER A 12 -37.92 -0.30 -23.18
CA SER A 12 -37.01 -0.64 -22.09
C SER A 12 -35.95 0.45 -21.96
N PHE A 13 -35.90 1.11 -20.81
CA PHE A 13 -34.92 2.15 -20.52
C PHE A 13 -33.76 1.58 -19.69
N LEU A 14 -32.55 1.96 -20.12
CA LEU A 14 -31.27 2.01 -19.41
C LEU A 14 -30.31 0.81 -19.56
N THR A 15 -29.69 0.79 -20.73
CA THR A 15 -28.23 0.76 -20.95
C THR A 15 -27.35 0.86 -19.69
N GLY A 16 -26.62 -0.21 -19.39
CA GLY A 16 -25.55 -0.21 -18.40
C GLY A 16 -24.35 0.62 -18.87
N ILE A 17 -23.95 1.60 -18.06
CA ILE A 17 -22.79 2.46 -18.31
C ILE A 17 -21.49 1.65 -18.16
N LEU A 18 -20.65 1.74 -19.18
CA LEU A 18 -19.26 1.31 -19.21
C LEU A 18 -18.44 2.10 -18.18
N THR A 19 -17.65 1.43 -17.35
CA THR A 19 -16.48 2.07 -16.71
C THR A 19 -15.32 1.09 -16.77
N SER A 20 -14.65 1.10 -17.92
CA SER A 20 -13.26 0.64 -18.01
C SER A 20 -12.43 1.58 -17.15
N LYS A 21 -12.06 1.15 -15.94
CA LYS A 21 -11.03 1.82 -15.15
C LYS A 21 -9.72 1.72 -15.93
N LYS A 22 -9.40 2.82 -16.63
CA LYS A 22 -8.07 3.10 -17.15
C LYS A 22 -7.15 3.14 -15.92
N LEU A 23 -6.42 2.06 -15.67
CA LEU A 23 -5.40 2.03 -14.62
C LEU A 23 -4.44 3.19 -14.88
N HIS A 24 -4.35 4.04 -13.88
CA HIS A 24 -3.64 5.30 -13.90
C HIS A 24 -2.14 5.01 -13.98
N LYS A 25 -1.41 5.61 -14.91
CA LYS A 25 0.07 5.55 -14.98
C LYS A 25 0.71 6.38 -13.84
N GLN A 26 0.34 6.12 -12.59
CA GLN A 26 0.79 6.86 -11.40
C GLN A 26 1.46 5.96 -10.35
N ASP A 27 1.83 4.72 -10.68
CA ASP A 27 2.45 3.80 -9.72
C ASP A 27 3.97 3.99 -9.55
N LEU A 28 4.55 5.04 -10.14
CA LEU A 28 5.95 5.40 -9.87
C LEU A 28 5.99 6.34 -8.66
N PRO A 29 6.81 6.07 -7.62
CA PRO A 29 7.07 6.99 -6.53
C PRO A 29 7.50 8.33 -7.09
N ASP A 30 6.75 9.37 -6.74
CA ASP A 30 7.25 10.72 -6.82
C ASP A 30 8.43 10.83 -5.83
N PRO A 31 9.67 11.07 -6.29
CA PRO A 31 10.85 11.20 -5.44
C PRO A 31 10.68 12.18 -4.28
N ASP A 32 9.82 13.18 -4.46
CA ASP A 32 9.61 14.24 -3.48
C ASP A 32 8.44 13.95 -2.52
N ASN A 33 7.76 12.81 -2.67
CA ASN A 33 6.58 12.47 -1.87
C ASN A 33 6.84 11.31 -0.89
N PRO A 34 7.08 11.60 0.40
CA PRO A 34 7.31 10.56 1.43
C PRO A 34 6.07 9.70 1.69
N LEU A 35 4.88 10.09 1.22
CA LEU A 35 3.68 9.26 1.32
C LEU A 35 3.80 7.95 0.55
N PHE A 36 4.76 7.82 -0.36
CA PHE A 36 5.06 6.57 -1.03
C PHE A 36 5.39 5.42 -0.06
N PHE A 37 5.95 5.72 1.11
CA PHE A 37 6.29 4.72 2.12
C PHE A 37 5.08 4.31 2.99
N VAL A 38 3.99 5.08 2.96
CA VAL A 38 2.77 4.84 3.75
C VAL A 38 2.10 3.53 3.32
N GLY A 39 1.75 2.71 4.29
CA GLY A 39 1.15 1.39 4.05
C GLY A 39 1.47 0.39 5.15
N SER A 40 1.13 -0.86 4.90
CA SER A 40 1.45 -1.98 5.80
C SER A 40 2.32 -3.00 5.07
N TRP A 41 3.49 -3.26 5.64
CA TRP A 41 4.55 -4.07 5.07
C TRP A 41 4.85 -5.24 5.99
N ASN A 42 4.89 -6.45 5.45
CA ASN A 42 5.23 -7.64 6.22
C ASN A 42 6.71 -7.97 6.02
N TYR A 43 7.40 -8.42 7.06
CA TYR A 43 8.78 -8.90 6.98
C TYR A 43 8.98 -10.08 7.93
N ARG A 44 10.10 -10.79 7.78
CA ARG A 44 10.47 -11.90 8.67
C ARG A 44 11.87 -11.64 9.22
N THR A 45 12.01 -11.75 10.53
CA THR A 45 13.30 -11.69 11.23
C THR A 45 14.07 -12.99 11.05
N ASN A 46 15.40 -12.98 11.11
CA ASN A 46 16.18 -14.22 11.09
C ASN A 46 16.06 -15.01 12.40
N SER A 47 15.87 -14.31 13.51
CA SER A 47 15.78 -14.88 14.87
C SER A 47 14.47 -15.62 15.15
N SER A 48 13.37 -15.21 14.51
CA SER A 48 12.06 -15.83 14.67
C SER A 48 11.41 -16.13 13.32
N ASN A 49 10.83 -17.33 13.17
CA ASN A 49 10.05 -17.67 11.98
C ASN A 49 8.67 -16.95 11.94
N ARG A 50 8.50 -15.90 12.75
CA ARG A 50 7.30 -15.09 12.84
C ARG A 50 7.32 -14.03 11.75
N ILE A 51 6.14 -13.77 11.20
CA ILE A 51 5.92 -12.64 10.29
C ILE A 51 5.56 -11.44 11.16
N HIS A 52 6.30 -10.35 10.96
CA HIS A 52 6.05 -9.07 11.59
C HIS A 52 5.42 -8.12 10.57
N THR A 53 4.61 -7.18 11.05
CA THR A 53 4.00 -6.13 10.22
C THR A 53 4.48 -4.77 10.66
N VAL A 54 5.08 -4.00 9.75
CA VAL A 54 5.30 -2.56 9.91
C VAL A 54 4.17 -1.80 9.24
N GLU A 55 3.51 -0.92 9.96
CA GLU A 55 2.55 0.03 9.40
C GLU A 55 3.12 1.45 9.52
N ILE A 56 3.18 2.16 8.40
CA ILE A 56 3.48 3.59 8.35
C ILE A 56 2.18 4.31 8.01
N ARG A 57 1.73 5.19 8.89
CA ARG A 57 0.52 5.98 8.69
C ARG A 57 0.81 7.27 7.90
N PRO A 58 -0.21 7.94 7.34
CA PRO A 58 -0.04 9.19 6.60
C PRO A 58 0.61 10.34 7.40
N ASN A 59 0.53 10.29 8.73
CA ASN A 59 1.19 11.23 9.64
C ASN A 59 2.60 10.77 10.05
N PHE A 60 3.12 9.69 9.45
CA PHE A 60 4.40 9.06 9.74
C PHE A 60 4.54 8.44 11.14
N ASP A 61 3.41 8.15 11.80
CA ASP A 61 3.43 7.23 12.93
C ASP A 61 3.83 5.83 12.43
N LEU A 62 4.75 5.21 13.17
CA LEU A 62 5.23 3.85 12.91
C LEU A 62 4.60 2.88 13.90
N LEU A 63 4.05 1.78 13.40
CA LEU A 63 3.58 0.68 14.24
C LEU A 63 4.29 -0.60 13.82
N ILE A 64 4.75 -1.37 14.81
CA ILE A 64 5.29 -2.72 14.59
C ILE A 64 4.35 -3.69 15.29
N ASP A 65 3.81 -4.65 14.55
CA ASP A 65 2.81 -5.61 15.03
C ASP A 65 1.62 -4.92 15.74
N LYS A 66 1.13 -3.81 15.17
CA LYS A 66 0.08 -2.94 15.72
C LYS A 66 0.44 -2.19 17.01
N HIS A 67 1.67 -2.29 17.48
CA HIS A 67 2.17 -1.53 18.62
C HIS A 67 2.82 -0.24 18.12
N PRO A 68 2.39 0.95 18.58
CA PRO A 68 2.99 2.21 18.17
C PRO A 68 4.41 2.31 18.70
N VAL A 69 5.34 2.67 17.81
CA VAL A 69 6.72 3.00 18.13
C VAL A 69 6.85 4.52 18.11
N LYS A 70 7.37 5.09 19.21
CA LYS A 70 7.63 6.53 19.24
C LYS A 70 8.85 6.82 18.37
N VAL A 71 8.59 7.43 17.22
CA VAL A 71 9.60 7.80 16.24
C VAL A 71 9.37 9.20 15.72
N LYS A 72 10.41 9.77 15.11
CA LYS A 72 10.31 10.94 14.23
C LYS A 72 10.94 10.60 12.89
N VAL A 73 10.45 11.23 11.82
CA VAL A 73 11.13 11.17 10.53
C VAL A 73 12.40 12.01 10.63
N GLU A 74 13.55 11.39 10.39
CA GLU A 74 14.85 12.07 10.38
C GLU A 74 15.17 12.58 8.97
N SER A 75 15.00 11.74 7.97
CA SER A 75 15.30 12.04 6.56
C SER A 75 14.51 11.14 5.61
N TRP A 76 14.31 11.60 4.38
CA TRP A 76 13.81 10.77 3.29
C TRP A 76 14.37 11.24 1.94
N ASP A 77 14.36 10.34 0.98
CA ASP A 77 14.63 10.56 -0.43
C ASP A 77 13.73 9.64 -1.28
N LYS A 78 13.96 9.62 -2.60
CA LYS A 78 13.19 8.80 -3.55
C LYS A 78 13.09 7.32 -3.18
N TYR A 79 14.14 6.77 -2.57
CA TYR A 79 14.32 5.34 -2.34
C TYR A 79 14.49 4.99 -0.86
N SER A 80 14.48 5.97 0.04
CA SER A 80 14.57 5.69 1.46
C SER A 80 13.81 6.66 2.36
N ILE A 81 13.36 6.16 3.50
CA ILE A 81 12.93 6.96 4.65
C ILE A 81 13.60 6.42 5.90
N THR A 82 14.13 7.31 6.73
CA THR A 82 14.79 6.96 7.99
C THR A 82 13.99 7.56 9.15
N PHE A 83 13.57 6.68 10.05
CA PHE A 83 12.93 7.02 11.32
C PHE A 83 13.96 6.93 12.44
N LEU A 84 13.95 7.91 13.34
CA LEU A 84 14.73 7.89 14.58
C LEU A 84 13.78 7.64 15.74
N ASP A 85 14.03 6.58 16.50
CA ASP A 85 13.24 6.25 17.68
C ASP A 85 13.63 7.11 18.90
N ASN A 86 12.89 6.94 20.00
CA ASN A 86 13.16 7.67 21.24
C ASN A 86 14.45 7.26 21.97
N TYR A 87 15.05 6.13 21.62
CA TYR A 87 16.30 5.63 22.19
C TYR A 87 17.52 6.04 21.36
N GLY A 88 17.31 6.62 20.18
CA GLY A 88 18.36 7.06 19.27
C GLY A 88 18.72 6.04 18.19
N TYR A 89 17.90 5.01 17.99
CA TYR A 89 18.11 3.99 16.97
C TYR A 89 17.36 4.31 15.67
N HIS A 90 18.00 3.97 14.55
CA HIS A 90 17.47 4.20 13.22
C HIS A 90 16.72 2.99 12.70
N ILE A 91 15.50 3.23 12.20
CA ILE A 91 14.74 2.28 11.39
C ILE A 91 14.68 2.85 9.97
N ARG A 92 15.30 2.17 9.00
CA ARG A 92 15.36 2.65 7.62
C ARG A 92 14.58 1.74 6.70
N ILE A 93 13.66 2.31 5.94
CA ILE A 93 12.87 1.58 4.95
C ILE A 93 13.39 1.98 3.58
N ARG A 94 13.79 0.99 2.79
CA ARG A 94 14.23 1.18 1.40
C ARG A 94 13.16 0.74 0.44
N ALA A 95 13.07 1.46 -0.67
CA ALA A 95 12.15 1.20 -1.75
C ALA A 95 12.86 1.12 -3.10
N ASN A 96 12.19 0.48 -4.06
CA ASN A 96 12.52 0.56 -5.47
C ASN A 96 11.57 1.55 -6.18
N GLU A 97 11.52 1.51 -7.50
CA GLU A 97 10.65 2.37 -8.31
C GLU A 97 9.15 2.04 -8.23
N GLU A 98 8.73 1.09 -7.40
CA GLU A 98 7.32 0.69 -7.33
C GLU A 98 6.81 0.63 -5.88
N ARG A 99 7.67 0.25 -4.93
CA ARG A 99 7.29 0.09 -3.52
C ARG A 99 8.49 -0.04 -2.58
N PRO A 100 8.25 0.05 -1.26
CA PRO A 100 9.15 -0.48 -0.24
C PRO A 100 9.53 -1.95 -0.47
N VAL A 101 10.81 -2.26 -0.31
CA VAL A 101 11.39 -3.60 -0.55
C VAL A 101 12.16 -4.16 0.65
N SER A 102 12.66 -3.32 1.56
CA SER A 102 13.36 -3.80 2.76
C SER A 102 13.28 -2.83 3.93
N ILE A 103 13.53 -3.36 5.12
CA ILE A 103 13.54 -2.65 6.40
C ILE A 103 14.86 -2.96 7.10
N TYR A 104 15.62 -1.94 7.48
CA TYR A 104 16.83 -2.06 8.28
C TYR A 104 16.53 -1.63 9.71
N ASP A 105 16.96 -2.45 10.67
CA ASP A 105 16.88 -2.20 12.11
C ASP A 105 18.30 -2.10 12.67
N GLU A 106 18.65 -0.93 13.19
CA GLU A 106 19.97 -0.66 13.75
C GLU A 106 20.25 -1.44 15.05
N THR A 107 19.22 -1.80 15.83
CA THR A 107 19.40 -2.51 17.10
C THR A 107 19.93 -3.93 16.89
N GLU A 108 19.46 -4.60 15.85
CA GLU A 108 19.93 -5.92 15.41
C GLU A 108 21.06 -5.82 14.37
N ASN A 109 21.28 -4.61 13.81
CA ASN A 109 22.14 -4.37 12.65
C ASN A 109 21.80 -5.31 11.48
N GLU A 110 20.51 -5.51 11.24
CA GLU A 110 19.99 -6.44 10.24
C GLU A 110 19.06 -5.73 9.23
N THR A 111 19.05 -6.23 7.99
CA THR A 111 18.11 -5.81 6.95
C THR A 111 17.17 -6.96 6.60
N TYR A 112 15.87 -6.73 6.76
CA TYR A 112 14.83 -7.70 6.45
C TYR A 112 14.17 -7.37 5.12
N PRO A 113 13.99 -8.36 4.22
CA PRO A 113 13.22 -8.17 3.01
C PRO A 113 11.73 -8.05 3.34
N ILE A 114 11.05 -7.10 2.71
CA ILE A 114 9.59 -7.02 2.75
C ILE A 114 9.03 -8.19 1.95
N LEU A 115 8.14 -8.95 2.58
CA LEU A 115 7.47 -10.10 2.01
C LEU A 115 6.40 -9.64 1.03
N PHE A 116 6.50 -10.14 -0.19
CA PHE A 116 5.51 -9.89 -1.22
C PHE A 116 4.45 -10.98 -1.18
N SER A 117 3.23 -10.59 -0.85
CA SER A 117 2.13 -11.53 -0.92
C SER A 117 1.54 -11.56 -2.32
N ASN A 118 1.83 -12.63 -3.06
CA ASN A 118 1.08 -13.01 -4.25
C ASN A 118 -0.15 -13.84 -3.83
N TYR A 119 -1.00 -13.35 -2.91
CA TYR A 119 -2.28 -14.03 -2.69
C TYR A 119 -3.24 -13.70 -3.83
N LYS A 120 -3.41 -14.64 -4.76
CA LYS A 120 -4.65 -14.71 -5.53
C LYS A 120 -5.76 -14.97 -4.51
N ILE A 121 -6.66 -14.01 -4.32
CA ILE A 121 -7.92 -14.28 -3.62
C ILE A 121 -8.73 -15.19 -4.56
N THR A 122 -8.49 -16.50 -4.50
CA THR A 122 -9.47 -17.48 -4.97
C THR A 122 -10.63 -17.38 -4.01
N LYS A 123 -11.63 -16.56 -4.36
CA LYS A 123 -12.98 -16.73 -3.82
C LYS A 123 -13.37 -18.17 -4.17
N ASN A 124 -13.37 -19.06 -3.18
CA ASN A 124 -13.94 -20.38 -3.37
C ASN A 124 -15.47 -20.21 -3.37
N PRO A 125 -16.17 -20.85 -4.33
CA PRO A 125 -17.62 -20.72 -4.53
C PRO A 125 -18.46 -21.25 -3.36
#